data_AF-A0A317H219-F1
#
_entry.id   AF-A0A317H219-F1
#
_cell.length_a   1.000
_cell.length_b   1.000
_cell.length_c   1.000
_cell.angle_alpha   90.00
_cell.angle_beta   90.00
_cell.angle_gamma   90.00
#
_symmetry.space_group_name_H-M   'P 1'
#
loop_
_entity.id
_entity.type
_entity.pdbx_description
1 polymer ?
#
loop_
_entity_poly.entity_id
_entity_poly.type
_entity_poly.pdbx_seq_one_letter_code
_entity_poly.pdbx_strand_id
1 'polypeptide(L)'
;MVPQRAPRIPEQQARARQGSKASQKGKGAMKHPKEKGRRLELEIAQTLRESGLDPDASRMPLSGAVDGFKSDIRTTLPISIEVKNQETWKPLEYYEQAEKGANSGLIPIVVMGKNGVEPFAFLKWSDMIYLMQLAKEAGNWVREFGFSKRKQVHK
;
A
#
# COMPACT_ATOMS: atom_id res chain seq x y z
N MET A 1 -22.82 80.21 -39.97
CA MET A 1 -23.68 79.02 -39.74
C MET A 1 -23.63 78.67 -38.26
N VAL A 2 -24.82 78.63 -37.65
CA VAL A 2 -25.11 78.39 -36.22
C VAL A 2 -24.92 76.89 -35.88
N PRO A 3 -24.52 76.56 -34.64
CA PRO A 3 -24.24 75.18 -34.19
C PRO A 3 -25.52 74.42 -33.78
N GLN A 4 -25.38 73.10 -33.59
CA GLN A 4 -26.19 72.15 -32.76
C GLN A 4 -26.11 70.75 -33.42
N ARG A 5 -26.08 69.59 -32.76
CA ARG A 5 -26.03 69.13 -31.37
C ARG A 5 -25.65 67.64 -31.49
N ALA A 6 -24.83 67.11 -30.58
CA ALA A 6 -24.73 65.66 -30.39
C ALA A 6 -26.08 65.10 -29.90
N PRO A 7 -26.37 63.81 -30.15
CA PRO A 7 -26.51 62.95 -28.97
C PRO A 7 -26.05 61.48 -29.13
N ARG A 8 -25.46 61.03 -28.01
CA ARG A 8 -25.66 59.78 -27.26
C ARG A 8 -25.11 58.43 -27.77
N ILE A 9 -24.35 57.86 -26.82
CA ILE A 9 -23.69 56.57 -26.70
C ILE A 9 -24.73 55.42 -26.58
N PRO A 10 -24.41 54.18 -27.01
CA PRO A 10 -24.13 53.08 -26.07
C PRO A 10 -22.82 52.37 -26.48
N GLU A 11 -21.75 52.37 -25.68
CA GLU A 11 -21.51 51.56 -24.48
C GLU A 11 -21.52 50.06 -24.77
N GLN A 12 -20.43 49.41 -24.32
CA GLN A 12 -20.16 47.96 -24.19
C GLN A 12 -19.13 47.45 -25.20
N GLN A 13 -17.84 47.58 -24.87
CA GLN A 13 -17.06 46.58 -24.10
C GLN A 13 -16.92 45.24 -24.84
N ALA A 14 -15.73 44.99 -25.41
CA ALA A 14 -15.16 43.65 -25.41
C ALA A 14 -13.63 43.74 -25.42
N ARG A 15 -13.06 43.34 -24.28
CA ARG A 15 -11.65 43.42 -23.89
C ARG A 15 -10.76 42.50 -24.73
N ALA A 16 -9.55 42.99 -24.96
CA ALA A 16 -8.40 42.25 -25.46
C ALA A 16 -8.12 40.98 -24.64
N ARG A 17 -7.91 39.86 -25.33
CA ARG A 17 -7.22 38.68 -24.80
C ARG A 17 -5.85 38.60 -25.45
N GLN A 18 -4.83 39.07 -24.72
CA GLN A 18 -3.44 38.76 -25.04
C GLN A 18 -3.17 37.28 -24.75
N GLY A 19 -2.62 36.58 -25.74
CA GLY A 19 -2.15 35.22 -25.60
C GLY A 19 -0.93 35.14 -24.70
N SER A 20 -1.03 34.34 -23.66
CA SER A 20 0.10 33.89 -22.84
C SER A 20 0.40 32.43 -23.21
N LYS A 21 1.54 32.20 -23.88
CA LYS A 21 2.10 30.86 -24.10
C LYS A 21 2.63 30.34 -22.77
N ALA A 22 1.83 29.58 -22.05
CA ALA A 22 2.28 28.81 -20.90
C ALA A 22 2.93 27.50 -21.37
N SER A 23 4.26 27.45 -21.20
CA SER A 23 5.13 26.29 -21.30
C SER A 23 4.54 25.03 -20.63
N GLN A 24 4.23 24.00 -21.43
CA GLN A 24 4.00 22.64 -20.96
C GLN A 24 5.32 22.06 -20.41
N LYS A 25 5.52 22.13 -19.09
CA LYS A 25 6.45 21.23 -18.39
C LYS A 25 5.64 20.06 -17.84
N GLY A 26 5.77 18.90 -18.47
CA GLY A 26 5.27 17.63 -17.94
C GLY A 26 5.90 17.36 -16.59
N LYS A 27 5.12 17.52 -15.51
CA LYS A 27 5.48 17.00 -14.20
C LYS A 27 5.31 15.48 -14.26
N GLY A 28 6.42 14.74 -14.29
CA GLY A 28 6.40 13.34 -13.90
C GLY A 28 5.77 13.27 -12.51
N ALA A 29 4.61 12.60 -12.41
CA ALA A 29 3.87 12.51 -11.16
C ALA A 29 4.77 11.85 -10.10
N MET A 30 5.23 12.64 -9.13
CA MET A 30 5.86 12.10 -7.92
C MET A 30 4.82 11.25 -7.22
N LYS A 31 4.94 9.93 -7.31
CA LYS A 31 4.12 9.01 -6.53
C LYS A 31 4.31 9.35 -5.06
N HIS A 32 3.23 9.71 -4.36
CA HIS A 32 3.30 10.07 -2.95
C HIS A 32 3.84 8.87 -2.14
N PRO A 33 4.63 9.08 -1.08
CA PRO A 33 5.11 7.98 -0.21
C PRO A 33 3.97 7.06 0.28
N LYS A 34 2.79 7.62 0.52
CA LYS A 34 1.56 6.88 0.87
C LYS A 34 1.10 5.89 -0.20
N GLU A 35 1.35 6.16 -1.48
CA GLU A 35 0.99 5.26 -2.59
C GLU A 35 1.92 4.04 -2.66
N LYS A 36 3.19 4.19 -2.23
CA LYS A 36 4.14 3.07 -2.21
C LYS A 36 3.83 2.05 -1.10
N GLY A 37 3.41 2.51 0.07
CA GLY A 37 2.89 1.64 1.14
C GLY A 37 1.65 0.87 0.68
N ARG A 38 0.66 1.62 0.16
CA ARG A 38 -0.57 1.05 -0.41
C ARG A 38 -0.33 -0.05 -1.45
N ARG A 39 0.68 0.10 -2.32
CA ARG A 39 0.99 -0.92 -3.33
C ARG A 39 1.42 -2.24 -2.70
N LEU A 40 2.31 -2.20 -1.71
CA LEU A 40 2.79 -3.42 -1.05
C LEU A 40 1.66 -4.10 -0.29
N GLU A 41 0.84 -3.34 0.45
CA GLU A 41 -0.33 -3.89 1.15
C GLU A 41 -1.30 -4.61 0.20
N LEU A 42 -1.57 -4.01 -0.97
CA LEU A 42 -2.42 -4.62 -2.00
C LEU A 42 -1.79 -5.90 -2.57
N GLU A 43 -0.48 -5.90 -2.80
CA GLU A 43 0.27 -7.07 -3.27
C GLU A 43 0.20 -8.22 -2.25
N ILE A 44 0.44 -7.94 -0.97
CA ILE A 44 0.36 -8.96 0.09
C ILE A 44 -1.04 -9.54 0.19
N ALA A 45 -2.08 -8.70 0.27
CA ALA A 45 -3.47 -9.17 0.28
C ALA A 45 -3.79 -10.01 -0.97
N GLN A 46 -3.30 -9.62 -2.15
CA GLN A 46 -3.48 -10.39 -3.39
C GLN A 46 -2.77 -11.74 -3.31
N THR A 47 -1.54 -11.82 -2.82
CA THR A 47 -0.81 -13.09 -2.70
C THR A 47 -1.48 -14.06 -1.73
N LEU A 48 -2.05 -13.58 -0.63
CA LEU A 48 -2.84 -14.40 0.29
C LEU A 48 -4.05 -15.02 -0.42
N ARG A 49 -4.80 -14.22 -1.19
CA ARG A 49 -5.92 -14.71 -2.00
C ARG A 49 -5.48 -15.73 -3.06
N GLU A 50 -4.45 -15.39 -3.84
CA GLU A 50 -3.93 -16.24 -4.93
C GLU A 50 -3.33 -17.55 -4.43
N SER A 51 -2.78 -17.56 -3.22
CA SER A 51 -2.25 -18.77 -2.59
C SER A 51 -3.33 -19.74 -2.11
N GLY A 52 -4.59 -19.29 -2.02
CA GLY A 52 -5.68 -20.04 -1.41
C GLY A 52 -5.68 -20.04 0.12
N LEU A 53 -4.74 -19.33 0.77
CA LEU A 53 -4.68 -19.22 2.23
C LEU A 53 -5.85 -18.44 2.81
N ASP A 54 -6.25 -17.35 2.14
CA ASP A 54 -7.41 -16.56 2.55
C ASP A 54 -8.00 -15.81 1.35
N PRO A 55 -9.15 -16.26 0.79
CA PRO A 55 -9.78 -15.64 -0.38
C PRO A 55 -10.35 -14.25 -0.10
N ASP A 56 -10.59 -13.91 1.18
CA ASP A 56 -11.19 -12.64 1.61
C ASP A 56 -10.15 -11.63 2.12
N ALA A 57 -8.86 -12.01 2.09
CA ALA A 57 -7.78 -11.14 2.53
C ALA A 57 -7.83 -9.78 1.82
N SER A 58 -7.74 -8.69 2.56
CA SER A 58 -7.87 -7.33 2.00
C SER A 58 -7.04 -6.34 2.80
N ARG A 59 -6.67 -5.22 2.19
CA ARG A 59 -6.02 -4.11 2.90
C ARG A 59 -7.03 -3.46 3.85
N MET A 60 -6.60 -3.12 5.06
CA MET A 60 -7.41 -2.35 5.99
C MET A 60 -7.44 -0.85 5.57
N PRO A 61 -8.61 -0.25 5.32
CA PRO A 61 -8.69 1.18 5.08
C PRO A 61 -8.35 1.95 6.37
N LEU A 62 -7.57 3.02 6.23
CA LEU A 62 -7.19 3.91 7.35
C LEU A 62 -6.43 3.23 8.50
N SER A 63 -5.69 2.14 8.22
CA SER A 63 -4.78 1.55 9.23
C SER A 63 -3.83 2.62 9.81
N GLY A 64 -3.68 2.60 11.14
CA GLY A 64 -2.88 3.58 11.88
C GLY A 64 -3.59 4.89 12.29
N ALA A 65 -4.84 5.12 11.87
CA ALA A 65 -5.62 6.30 12.26
C ALA A 65 -6.50 6.12 13.52
N VAL A 66 -6.73 4.86 13.93
CA VAL A 66 -7.56 4.51 15.10
C VAL A 66 -6.71 3.69 16.06
N ASP A 67 -6.68 4.08 17.34
CA ASP A 67 -5.99 3.33 18.38
C ASP A 67 -6.71 2.02 18.68
N GLY A 68 -5.98 0.90 18.66
CA GLY A 68 -6.47 -0.42 19.06
C GLY A 68 -6.84 -1.41 17.93
N PHE A 69 -6.92 -0.99 16.66
CA PHE A 69 -7.10 -1.89 15.51
C PHE A 69 -6.09 -1.52 14.42
N LYS A 70 -4.90 -2.16 14.45
CA LYS A 70 -3.72 -1.71 13.69
C LYS A 70 -3.07 -2.81 12.84
N SER A 71 -3.83 -3.75 12.27
CA SER A 71 -3.28 -4.57 11.19
C SER A 71 -3.43 -3.85 9.85
N ASP A 72 -2.42 -3.93 9.00
CA ASP A 72 -2.47 -3.37 7.64
C ASP A 72 -3.27 -4.29 6.69
N ILE A 73 -3.30 -5.59 6.99
CA ILE A 73 -4.05 -6.60 6.25
C ILE A 73 -5.17 -7.15 7.15
N ARG A 74 -6.39 -7.14 6.63
CA ARG A 74 -7.53 -7.90 7.14
C ARG A 74 -7.42 -9.32 6.59
N THR A 75 -7.42 -10.30 7.48
CA THR A 75 -7.40 -11.73 7.14
C THR A 75 -8.16 -12.54 8.20
N THR A 76 -8.62 -13.72 7.83
CA THR A 76 -9.23 -14.72 8.74
C THR A 76 -8.20 -15.62 9.41
N LEU A 77 -6.95 -15.58 8.94
CA LEU A 77 -5.83 -16.32 9.51
C LEU A 77 -5.54 -15.85 10.96
N PRO A 78 -4.99 -16.71 11.83
CA PRO A 78 -4.66 -16.38 13.22
C PRO A 78 -3.38 -15.53 13.34
N ILE A 79 -3.22 -14.53 12.47
CA ILE A 79 -2.05 -13.67 12.35
C ILE A 79 -2.48 -12.19 12.25
N SER A 80 -1.61 -11.29 12.68
CA SER A 80 -1.75 -9.85 12.51
C SER A 80 -0.59 -9.33 11.67
N ILE A 81 -0.87 -8.80 10.49
CA ILE A 81 0.15 -8.39 9.52
C ILE A 81 0.33 -6.87 9.54
N GLU A 82 1.55 -6.43 9.84
CA GLU A 82 2.04 -5.06 9.68
C GLU A 82 2.95 -4.99 8.43
N VAL A 83 2.80 -3.97 7.59
CA VAL A 83 3.50 -3.84 6.31
C VAL A 83 4.39 -2.60 6.31
N LYS A 84 5.69 -2.78 6.05
CA LYS A 84 6.68 -1.68 5.97
C LYS A 84 7.40 -1.70 4.63
N ASN A 85 7.18 -0.66 3.81
CA ASN A 85 7.87 -0.50 2.53
C ASN A 85 8.89 0.63 2.58
N GLN A 86 10.18 0.30 2.65
CA GLN A 86 11.27 1.27 2.79
C GLN A 86 12.64 0.66 2.45
N GLU A 87 13.61 1.50 2.12
CA GLU A 87 14.93 1.07 1.65
C GLU A 87 15.87 0.59 2.76
N THR A 88 15.65 1.07 3.99
CA THR A 88 16.41 0.72 5.20
C THR A 88 15.46 0.09 6.21
N TRP A 89 15.87 -1.02 6.82
CA TRP A 89 15.02 -1.80 7.71
C TRP A 89 15.50 -1.73 9.16
N LYS A 90 14.53 -1.78 10.08
CA LYS A 90 14.69 -1.90 11.52
C LYS A 90 13.74 -2.98 12.05
N PRO A 91 13.97 -4.26 11.68
CA PRO A 91 12.98 -5.32 11.85
C PRO A 91 12.55 -5.51 13.31
N LEU A 92 13.47 -5.36 14.28
CA LEU A 92 13.13 -5.46 15.71
C LEU A 92 12.17 -4.35 16.16
N GLU A 93 12.45 -3.09 15.79
CA GLU A 93 11.59 -1.94 16.14
C GLU A 93 10.18 -2.11 15.58
N TYR A 94 10.06 -2.59 14.33
CA TYR A 94 8.75 -2.81 13.72
C TYR A 94 8.04 -4.03 14.29
N TYR A 95 8.78 -5.06 14.68
CA TYR A 95 8.19 -6.21 15.34
C TYR A 95 7.59 -5.83 16.69
N GLU A 96 8.28 -5.00 17.48
CA GLU A 96 7.74 -4.47 18.74
C GLU A 96 6.46 -3.65 18.51
N GLN A 97 6.38 -2.90 17.40
CA GLN A 97 5.16 -2.17 17.04
C GLN A 97 4.03 -3.13 16.66
N ALA A 98 4.32 -4.16 15.86
CA ALA A 98 3.34 -5.16 15.45
C ALA A 98 2.84 -5.98 16.66
N GLU A 99 3.72 -6.35 17.58
CA GLU A 99 3.36 -7.06 18.80
C GLU A 99 2.44 -6.24 19.71
N LYS A 100 2.70 -4.94 19.86
CA LYS A 100 1.81 -4.03 20.62
C LYS A 100 0.48 -3.74 19.92
N GLY A 101 0.46 -3.81 18.58
CA GLY A 101 -0.72 -3.52 17.76
C GLY A 101 -1.59 -4.73 17.47
N ALA A 102 -1.09 -5.95 17.71
CA ALA A 102 -1.82 -7.18 17.48
C ALA A 102 -2.91 -7.41 18.53
N ASN A 103 -4.07 -7.87 18.09
CA ASN A 103 -5.11 -8.33 19.02
C ASN A 103 -4.63 -9.59 19.78
N SER A 104 -5.09 -9.74 21.02
CA SER A 104 -4.80 -10.91 21.84
C SER A 104 -5.09 -12.22 21.09
N GLY A 105 -4.11 -13.12 21.05
CA GLY A 105 -4.22 -14.43 20.40
C GLY A 105 -3.85 -14.46 18.91
N LEU A 106 -3.52 -13.32 18.29
CA LEU A 106 -2.97 -13.28 16.93
C LEU A 106 -1.44 -13.26 16.96
N ILE A 107 -0.82 -13.98 16.02
CA ILE A 107 0.63 -13.96 15.83
C ILE A 107 1.03 -12.70 15.06
N PRO A 108 1.86 -11.80 15.62
CA PRO A 108 2.32 -10.63 14.89
C PRO A 108 3.33 -11.02 13.80
N ILE A 109 3.13 -10.52 12.59
CA ILE A 109 4.02 -10.69 11.45
C ILE A 109 4.30 -9.32 10.85
N VAL A 110 5.58 -9.01 10.63
CA VAL A 110 5.98 -7.82 9.88
C VAL A 110 6.40 -8.23 8.48
N VAL A 111 5.73 -7.71 7.47
CA VAL A 111 6.13 -7.86 6.08
C VAL A 111 6.90 -6.62 5.63
N MET A 112 8.18 -6.81 5.31
CA MET A 112 9.05 -5.73 4.86
C MET A 112 9.33 -5.82 3.37
N GLY A 113 9.01 -4.76 2.65
CA GLY A 113 9.34 -4.61 1.23
C GLY A 113 10.40 -3.54 0.99
N LYS A 114 11.10 -3.70 -0.14
CA LYS A 114 12.08 -2.76 -0.68
C LYS A 114 11.99 -2.76 -2.21
N ASN A 115 12.35 -1.66 -2.86
CA ASN A 115 12.26 -1.60 -4.31
C ASN A 115 13.17 -2.64 -5.00
N GLY A 116 12.59 -3.41 -5.93
CA GLY A 116 13.29 -4.43 -6.70
C GLY A 116 13.65 -5.69 -5.91
N VAL A 117 13.12 -5.86 -4.70
CA VAL A 117 13.40 -6.99 -3.81
C VAL A 117 12.09 -7.65 -3.40
N GLU A 118 12.06 -8.97 -3.35
CA GLU A 118 10.92 -9.74 -2.84
C GLU A 118 10.67 -9.40 -1.36
N PRO A 119 9.40 -9.23 -0.94
CA PRO A 119 9.09 -8.95 0.47
C PRO A 119 9.52 -10.08 1.41
N PHE A 120 9.98 -9.72 2.60
CA PHE A 120 10.33 -10.65 3.66
C PHE A 120 9.28 -10.61 4.78
N ALA A 121 8.96 -11.76 5.35
CA ALA A 121 8.15 -11.85 6.57
C ALA A 121 9.06 -12.07 7.79
N PHE A 122 8.84 -11.28 8.84
CA PHE A 122 9.55 -11.36 10.11
C PHE A 122 8.56 -11.72 11.23
N LEU A 123 8.94 -12.72 12.00
CA LEU A 123 8.22 -13.19 13.17
C LEU A 123 9.22 -13.82 14.16
N LYS A 124 8.81 -13.96 15.43
CA LYS A 124 9.61 -14.73 16.40
C LYS A 124 9.75 -16.17 15.91
N TRP A 125 10.91 -16.76 16.20
CA TRP A 125 11.17 -18.15 15.84
C TRP A 125 10.16 -19.13 16.47
N SER A 126 9.76 -18.89 17.72
CA SER A 126 8.72 -19.67 18.40
C SER A 126 7.41 -19.70 17.62
N ASP A 127 7.00 -18.56 17.07
CA ASP A 127 5.74 -18.41 16.35
C ASP A 127 5.81 -19.10 15.00
N MET A 128 6.97 -19.04 14.33
CA MET A 128 7.23 -19.83 13.12
C MET A 128 7.12 -21.32 13.40
N ILE A 129 7.76 -21.82 14.47
CA ILE A 129 7.66 -23.23 14.87
C ILE A 129 6.20 -23.63 15.14
N TYR A 130 5.45 -22.78 15.83
CA TYR A 130 4.04 -23.03 16.09
C TYR A 130 3.20 -23.09 14.80
N LEU A 131 3.40 -22.16 13.85
CA LEU A 131 2.75 -22.21 12.54
C LEU A 131 3.10 -23.50 11.77
N MET A 132 4.34 -23.95 11.86
CA MET A 132 4.77 -25.21 11.24
C MET A 132 4.11 -26.44 11.87
N GLN A 133 3.91 -26.43 13.19
CA GLN A 133 3.19 -27.48 13.90
C GLN A 133 1.72 -27.53 13.46
N LEU A 134 1.04 -26.39 13.40
CA LEU A 134 -0.35 -26.30 12.90
C LEU A 134 -0.47 -26.84 11.47
N ALA A 135 0.45 -26.46 10.58
CA ALA A 135 0.46 -26.94 9.20
C ALA A 135 0.69 -28.47 9.10
N LYS A 136 1.55 -29.02 9.96
CA LYS A 136 1.80 -30.46 10.05
C LYS A 136 0.59 -31.22 10.57
N GLU A 137 -0.06 -30.74 11.63
CA GLU A 137 -1.23 -31.36 12.25
C GLU A 137 -2.45 -31.35 11.33
N ALA A 138 -2.62 -30.29 10.54
CA ALA A 138 -3.66 -30.20 9.52
C ALA A 138 -3.47 -31.19 8.34
N GLY A 139 -2.39 -31.97 8.31
CA GLY A 139 -2.11 -32.94 7.25
C GLY A 139 -1.67 -32.33 5.92
N ASN A 140 -1.45 -31.02 5.87
CA ASN A 140 -1.18 -30.25 4.65
C ASN A 140 0.32 -29.96 4.43
N TRP A 141 1.19 -30.62 5.19
CA TRP A 141 2.65 -30.55 4.98
C TRP A 141 3.06 -31.44 3.80
N VAL A 142 2.74 -30.99 2.58
CA VAL A 142 3.10 -31.66 1.34
C VAL A 142 4.55 -31.33 0.96
N ARG A 143 5.27 -32.30 0.38
CA ARG A 143 6.66 -32.10 -0.09
C ARG A 143 6.75 -31.28 -1.38
N GLU A 144 5.64 -31.14 -2.10
CA GLU A 144 5.56 -30.39 -3.34
C GLU A 144 4.73 -29.12 -3.12
N PHE A 145 5.38 -27.96 -3.20
CA PHE A 145 4.70 -26.67 -3.13
C PHE A 145 4.32 -26.18 -4.53
N GLY A 146 3.02 -26.00 -4.78
CA GLY A 146 2.49 -25.43 -6.02
C GLY A 146 2.73 -23.91 -6.18
N PHE A 147 3.39 -23.26 -5.23
CA PHE A 147 3.64 -21.82 -5.27
C PHE A 147 5.02 -21.51 -5.85
N SER A 148 5.12 -21.43 -7.18
CA SER A 148 6.32 -20.94 -7.87
C SER A 148 6.00 -19.66 -8.65
N LYS A 149 6.19 -18.50 -8.02
CA LYS A 149 6.47 -17.25 -8.77
C LYS A 149 7.95 -17.09 -9.08
N ARG A 150 8.80 -18.09 -8.79
CA ARG A 150 10.20 -18.10 -9.22
C ARG A 150 10.26 -18.29 -10.75
N LYS A 151 10.01 -17.20 -11.49
CA LYS A 151 10.75 -16.99 -12.73
C LYS A 151 12.21 -16.94 -12.33
N GLN A 152 12.91 -18.06 -12.52
CA GLN A 152 14.35 -18.06 -12.55
C GLN A 152 14.76 -17.03 -13.60
N VAL A 153 15.19 -15.85 -13.14
CA VAL A 153 15.85 -14.89 -14.02
C VAL A 153 17.21 -15.51 -14.29
N HIS A 154 17.30 -16.32 -15.35
CA HIS A 154 18.58 -16.77 -15.88
C HIS A 154 19.38 -15.53 -16.27
N LYS A 155 20.56 -15.40 -15.67
CA LYS A 155 21.65 -14.59 -16.21
C LYS A 155 22.30 -15.33 -17.37
#